data_AF-A0A6A2FWR5-F1
#
_entry.id   AF-A0A6A2FWR5-F1
#
_cell.length_a   1.000
_cell.length_b   1.000
_cell.length_c   1.000
_cell.angle_alpha   90.00
_cell.angle_beta   90.00
_cell.angle_gamma   90.00
#
_symmetry.space_group_name_H-M   'P 1'
#
loop_
_entity.id
_entity.type
_entity.pdbx_description
1 polymer ?
#
loop_
_entity_poly.entity_id
_entity_poly.type
_entity_poly.pdbx_seq_one_letter_code
_entity_poly.pdbx_strand_id
1 'polypeptide(L)'
;MEKTTGTRTGRKPKNDPADRKYSFRLNAEENTRFERLLADSGARDRTLFIKKSIFSGQIKVVRIDKATMDYYIKLTEFHKQFQAIGNNYNQMVRALKNNFGEKRAMSLLYKLEKLSVELMLLCKKITALTQEYERKWLQR
;
A
#
# COMPACT_ATOMS: atom_id res chain seq x y z
N MET A 1 -3.55 39.04 28.60
CA MET A 1 -2.34 39.22 29.43
C MET A 1 -1.30 39.94 28.60
N GLU A 2 -0.75 41.02 29.18
CA GLU A 2 0.10 42.03 28.53
C GLU A 2 1.35 41.46 27.84
N LYS A 3 1.70 42.04 26.68
CA LYS A 3 3.00 41.87 26.05
C LYS A 3 3.91 43.00 26.55
N THR A 4 4.73 42.72 27.55
CA THR A 4 5.80 43.63 27.97
C THR A 4 6.91 43.62 26.92
N THR A 5 7.13 44.79 26.30
CA THR A 5 8.21 45.05 25.36
C THR A 5 9.54 45.23 26.12
N GLY A 6 10.24 44.12 26.34
CA GLY A 6 11.63 44.09 26.80
C GLY A 6 12.63 43.96 25.64
N THR A 7 13.81 44.55 25.81
CA THR A 7 14.93 44.69 24.88
C THR A 7 15.21 43.43 24.05
N ARG A 8 15.19 43.56 22.72
CA ARG A 8 15.36 42.45 21.76
C ARG A 8 16.84 42.06 21.61
N THR A 9 17.33 41.26 22.54
CA THR A 9 18.55 40.45 22.33
C THR A 9 18.25 39.02 22.73
N GLY A 10 18.15 38.14 21.71
CA GLY A 10 17.85 36.72 21.90
C GLY A 10 16.91 36.15 20.83
N ARG A 11 16.76 34.82 20.86
CA ARG A 11 15.83 34.10 19.97
C ARG A 11 14.41 34.61 20.20
N LYS A 12 13.69 34.94 19.13
CA LYS A 12 12.27 35.36 19.20
C LYS A 12 11.46 34.33 20.02
N PRO A 13 10.72 34.76 21.05
CA PRO A 13 9.89 33.85 21.84
C PRO A 13 8.85 33.19 20.94
N LYS A 14 8.56 31.91 21.21
CA LYS A 14 7.51 31.16 20.49
C LYS A 14 6.14 31.65 20.97
N ASN A 15 5.16 31.67 20.05
CA ASN A 15 3.78 32.06 20.38
C ASN A 15 3.12 31.10 21.38
N ASP A 16 3.50 29.82 21.38
CA ASP A 16 3.05 28.82 22.34
C ASP A 16 4.24 27.95 22.78
N PRO A 17 4.92 28.32 23.89
CA PRO A 17 6.06 27.57 24.40
C PRO A 17 5.61 26.35 25.22
N ALA A 18 6.30 25.22 25.04
CA ALA A 18 6.04 23.99 25.77
C ALA A 18 6.68 24.04 27.18
N ASP A 19 6.10 24.83 28.07
CA ASP A 19 6.69 25.16 29.38
C ASP A 19 6.45 24.11 30.47
N ARG A 20 5.45 23.23 30.29
CA ARG A 20 5.08 22.21 31.28
C ARG A 20 5.77 20.88 31.01
N LYS A 21 6.49 20.36 32.01
CA LYS A 21 7.16 19.05 31.97
C LYS A 21 6.60 18.12 33.05
N TYR A 22 6.23 16.91 32.63
CA TYR A 22 5.83 15.82 33.51
C TYR A 22 6.81 14.66 33.34
N SER A 23 7.25 14.07 34.45
CA SER A 23 8.12 12.89 34.48
C SER A 23 7.40 11.73 35.15
N PHE A 24 7.49 10.55 34.56
CA PHE A 24 7.06 9.29 35.17
C PHE A 24 8.25 8.34 35.24
N ARG A 25 8.23 7.42 36.21
CA ARG A 25 9.23 6.36 36.35
C ARG A 25 8.65 5.07 35.80
N LEU A 26 9.46 4.31 35.08
CA LEU A 26 9.12 2.98 34.60
C LEU A 26 9.91 1.95 35.39
N ASN A 27 9.29 0.81 35.69
CA ASN A 27 10.01 -0.36 36.16
C ASN A 27 10.73 -1.07 34.99
N ALA A 28 11.51 -2.12 35.28
CA ALA A 28 12.31 -2.81 34.26
C ALA A 28 11.45 -3.47 33.15
N GLU A 29 10.31 -4.05 33.50
CA GLU A 29 9.40 -4.70 32.54
C GLU A 29 8.69 -3.66 31.66
N GLU A 30 8.21 -2.59 32.27
CA GLU A 30 7.58 -1.45 31.58
C GLU A 30 8.54 -0.76 30.63
N ASN A 31 9.80 -0.57 31.02
CA ASN A 31 10.82 0.01 30.14
C ASN A 31 11.08 -0.89 28.92
N THR A 32 11.20 -2.20 29.14
CA THR A 32 11.38 -3.16 28.04
C THR A 32 10.22 -3.10 27.04
N ARG A 33 8.98 -3.02 27.55
CA ARG A 33 7.79 -2.88 26.69
C ARG A 33 7.77 -1.54 25.97
N PHE A 34 8.14 -0.46 26.63
CA PHE A 34 8.22 0.88 26.04
C PHE A 34 9.24 0.94 24.89
N GLU A 35 10.43 0.36 25.06
CA GLU A 35 11.47 0.34 24.03
C GLU A 35 11.03 -0.45 22.79
N ARG A 36 10.35 -1.58 22.96
CA ARG A 36 9.76 -2.32 21.84
C ARG A 36 8.72 -1.49 21.09
N LEU A 37 7.80 -0.85 21.80
CA LEU A 37 6.78 -0.01 21.17
C LEU A 37 7.37 1.21 20.46
N LEU A 38 8.44 1.79 21.02
CA LEU A 38 9.17 2.89 20.39
C LEU A 38 9.80 2.44 19.07
N ALA A 39 10.51 1.31 19.07
CA ALA A 39 11.13 0.73 17.88
C ALA A 39 10.07 0.41 16.80
N ASP A 40 8.97 -0.23 17.20
CA ASP A 40 7.87 -0.60 16.30
C ASP A 40 7.17 0.62 15.70
N SER A 41 7.11 1.74 16.44
CA SER A 41 6.47 2.97 15.99
C SER A 41 7.28 3.78 14.96
N GLY A 42 8.58 3.52 14.83
CA GLY A 42 9.49 4.30 13.98
C GLY A 42 9.63 5.78 14.38
N ALA A 43 9.24 6.16 15.60
CA ALA A 43 9.36 7.52 16.07
C ALA A 43 10.83 7.91 16.30
N ARG A 44 11.23 9.10 15.83
CA ARG A 44 12.60 9.61 15.98
C ARG A 44 13.01 9.80 17.45
N ASP A 45 12.07 10.23 18.28
CA ASP A 45 12.33 10.57 19.68
C ASP A 45 11.26 10.00 20.61
N ARG A 46 11.69 9.60 21.82
CA ARG A 46 10.82 9.11 22.92
C ARG A 46 9.71 10.10 23.25
N THR A 47 10.03 11.40 23.28
CA THR A 47 9.06 12.47 23.59
C THR A 47 7.97 12.57 22.53
N LEU A 48 8.33 12.41 21.25
CA LEU A 48 7.36 12.45 20.15
C LEU A 48 6.43 11.23 20.22
N PHE A 49 7.00 10.06 20.52
CA PHE A 49 6.24 8.82 20.73
C PHE A 49 5.23 8.96 21.89
N ILE A 50 5.66 9.50 23.04
CA ILE A 50 4.78 9.68 24.21
C ILE A 50 3.67 10.70 23.91
N LYS A 51 4.02 11.85 23.32
CA LYS A 51 3.02 12.88 22.95
C LYS A 51 1.98 12.34 21.98
N LYS A 52 2.41 11.59 20.96
CA LYS A 52 1.46 10.91 20.06
C LYS A 52 0.64 9.85 20.81
N SER A 53 1.26 9.02 21.63
CA SER A 53 0.53 7.97 22.37
C SER A 53 -0.57 8.53 23.27
N ILE A 54 -0.31 9.62 23.98
CA ILE A 54 -1.24 10.21 24.95
C ILE A 54 -2.30 11.08 24.25
N PHE A 55 -1.90 11.93 23.28
CA PHE A 55 -2.79 12.95 22.73
C PHE A 55 -3.35 12.64 21.34
N SER A 56 -2.79 11.66 20.61
CA SER A 56 -3.29 11.28 19.28
C SER A 56 -4.13 10.00 19.25
N GLY A 57 -4.49 9.45 20.42
CA GLY A 57 -5.52 8.41 20.56
C GLY A 57 -5.24 7.16 19.71
N GLN A 58 -4.55 6.18 20.29
CA GLN A 58 -4.15 4.91 19.67
C GLN A 58 -3.12 5.06 18.55
N ILE A 59 -1.86 4.76 18.89
CA ILE A 59 -0.90 4.35 17.86
C ILE A 59 -1.43 3.05 17.26
N LYS A 60 -2.05 3.14 16.09
CA LYS A 60 -2.37 1.96 15.28
C LYS A 60 -1.03 1.45 14.73
N VAL A 61 -0.38 0.56 15.48
CA VAL A 61 0.78 -0.20 15.00
C VAL A 61 0.26 -1.17 13.94
N VAL A 62 0.14 -0.69 12.71
CA VAL A 62 -0.13 -1.55 11.57
C VAL A 62 1.17 -2.30 11.30
N ARG A 63 1.22 -3.57 11.70
CA ARG A 63 2.29 -4.48 11.28
C ARG A 63 2.18 -4.66 9.78
N ILE A 64 2.91 -3.85 9.03
CA ILE A 64 3.00 -3.98 7.58
C ILE A 64 3.91 -5.17 7.32
N ASP A 65 3.32 -6.33 7.09
CA ASP A 65 4.04 -7.42 6.48
C ASP A 65 4.38 -7.03 5.03
N LYS A 66 5.66 -6.69 4.79
CA LYS A 66 6.15 -6.26 3.47
C LYS A 66 5.85 -7.32 2.40
N ALA A 67 5.90 -8.60 2.74
CA ALA A 67 5.63 -9.68 1.78
C ALA A 67 4.17 -9.67 1.32
N THR A 68 3.23 -9.47 2.25
CA THR A 68 1.82 -9.32 1.93
C THR A 68 1.54 -8.05 1.13
N MET A 69 2.21 -6.93 1.43
CA MET A 69 2.07 -5.70 0.66
C MET A 69 2.59 -5.83 -0.77
N ASP A 70 3.77 -6.45 -0.96
CA ASP A 70 4.32 -6.75 -2.28
C ASP A 70 3.42 -7.69 -3.07
N TYR A 71 2.80 -8.67 -2.40
CA TYR A 71 1.80 -9.53 -3.01
C TYR A 71 0.58 -8.74 -3.52
N TYR A 72 0.02 -7.85 -2.70
CA TYR A 72 -1.10 -6.99 -3.12
C TYR A 72 -0.74 -6.07 -4.29
N ILE A 73 0.47 -5.51 -4.30
CA ILE A 73 0.96 -4.68 -5.41
C ILE A 73 1.04 -5.52 -6.70
N LYS A 74 1.62 -6.72 -6.62
CA LYS A 74 1.70 -7.63 -7.78
C LYS A 74 0.33 -8.05 -8.29
N LEU A 75 -0.61 -8.32 -7.39
CA LEU A 75 -2.00 -8.67 -7.76
C LEU A 75 -2.70 -7.50 -8.46
N THR A 76 -2.52 -6.29 -7.95
CA THR A 76 -3.08 -5.07 -8.55
C THR A 76 -2.50 -4.82 -9.93
N GLU A 77 -1.19 -5.00 -10.09
CA GLU A 77 -0.52 -4.84 -11.39
C GLU A 77 -0.98 -5.89 -12.41
N PHE A 78 -1.13 -7.14 -11.97
CA PHE A 78 -1.70 -8.21 -12.78
C PHE A 78 -3.12 -7.84 -13.26
N HIS A 79 -3.98 -7.32 -12.39
CA HIS A 79 -5.33 -6.89 -12.78
C HIS A 79 -5.30 -5.79 -13.86
N LYS A 80 -4.40 -4.81 -13.75
CA LYS A 80 -4.22 -3.76 -14.77
C LYS A 80 -3.80 -4.33 -16.12
N GLN A 81 -2.92 -5.33 -16.13
CA GLN A 81 -2.51 -6.00 -17.37
C GLN A 81 -3.69 -6.69 -18.06
N PHE A 82 -4.57 -7.35 -17.30
CA PHE A 82 -5.80 -7.94 -17.85
C PHE A 82 -6.73 -6.89 -18.48
N GLN A 83 -6.91 -5.77 -17.79
CA GLN A 83 -7.71 -4.66 -18.32
C GLN A 83 -7.11 -4.10 -19.61
N ALA A 84 -5.79 -3.94 -19.68
CA ALA A 84 -5.09 -3.48 -20.88
C ALA A 84 -5.27 -4.46 -22.05
N ILE A 85 -5.19 -5.78 -21.81
CA ILE A 85 -5.45 -6.80 -22.84
C ILE A 85 -6.88 -6.69 -23.37
N GLY A 86 -7.87 -6.54 -22.49
CA GLY A 86 -9.28 -6.36 -22.90
C GLY A 86 -9.51 -5.10 -23.73
N ASN A 87 -8.87 -3.99 -23.35
CA ASN A 87 -8.93 -2.75 -24.11
C ASN A 87 -8.29 -2.91 -25.51
N ASN A 88 -7.12 -3.55 -25.58
CA ASN A 88 -6.43 -3.82 -26.84
C ASN A 88 -7.26 -4.74 -27.75
N TYR A 89 -7.92 -5.75 -27.18
CA TYR A 89 -8.83 -6.63 -27.92
C TYR A 89 -9.97 -5.83 -28.56
N ASN A 90 -10.63 -4.97 -27.79
CA ASN A 90 -11.71 -4.10 -28.30
C ASN A 90 -11.22 -3.17 -29.41
N GLN A 91 -10.03 -2.59 -29.26
CA GLN A 91 -9.43 -1.72 -30.27
C GLN A 91 -9.13 -2.49 -31.56
N MET A 92 -8.54 -3.68 -31.45
CA MET A 92 -8.22 -4.53 -32.61
C MET A 92 -9.47 -4.95 -33.38
N VAL A 93 -10.54 -5.37 -32.69
CA VAL A 93 -11.81 -5.75 -33.34
C VAL A 93 -12.44 -4.54 -34.05
N ARG A 94 -12.43 -3.36 -33.43
CA ARG A 94 -12.92 -2.12 -34.09
C ARG A 94 -12.07 -1.76 -35.31
N ALA A 95 -10.75 -1.87 -35.21
CA ALA A 95 -9.84 -1.60 -36.33
C ALA A 95 -10.04 -2.59 -37.48
N LEU A 96 -10.26 -3.87 -37.17
CA LEU A 96 -10.58 -4.91 -38.15
C LEU A 96 -11.86 -4.61 -38.91
N LYS A 97 -12.91 -4.18 -38.20
CA LYS A 97 -14.20 -3.81 -38.81
C LYS A 97 -14.08 -2.61 -39.75
N ASN A 98 -13.29 -1.59 -39.39
CA ASN A 98 -13.28 -0.31 -40.10
C ASN A 98 -12.25 -0.23 -41.23
N ASN A 99 -11.12 -0.95 -41.12
CA ASN A 99 -9.96 -0.73 -41.99
C ASN A 99 -9.64 -1.87 -42.97
N PHE A 100 -10.31 -3.03 -42.87
CA PHE A 100 -10.01 -4.20 -43.69
C PHE A 100 -11.25 -4.73 -44.42
N GLY A 101 -11.05 -5.22 -45.64
CA GLY A 101 -12.10 -5.95 -46.37
C GLY A 101 -12.43 -7.31 -45.72
N GLU A 102 -13.66 -7.77 -45.88
CA GLU A 102 -14.25 -8.91 -45.14
C GLU A 102 -13.37 -10.16 -45.09
N LYS A 103 -12.83 -10.60 -46.24
CA LYS A 103 -11.97 -11.80 -46.31
C LYS A 103 -10.72 -11.67 -45.43
N ARG A 104 -10.10 -10.49 -45.42
CA ARG A 104 -8.88 -10.22 -44.63
C ARG A 104 -9.22 -10.04 -43.15
N ALA A 105 -10.31 -9.33 -42.84
CA ALA A 105 -10.82 -9.18 -41.47
C ALA A 105 -11.13 -10.54 -40.84
N MET A 106 -11.82 -11.44 -41.55
CA MET A 106 -12.14 -12.78 -41.05
C MET A 106 -10.89 -13.62 -40.75
N SER A 107 -9.89 -13.63 -41.63
CA SER A 107 -8.64 -14.37 -41.38
C SER A 107 -7.88 -13.89 -40.14
N LEU A 108 -7.94 -12.58 -39.85
CA LEU A 108 -7.32 -11.98 -38.67
C LEU A 108 -8.15 -12.23 -37.41
N LEU A 109 -9.49 -12.26 -37.52
CA LEU A 109 -10.37 -12.63 -36.41
C LEU A 109 -10.16 -14.08 -35.96
N TYR A 110 -10.00 -15.03 -36.89
CA TYR A 110 -9.67 -16.42 -36.52
C TYR A 110 -8.35 -16.54 -35.77
N LYS A 111 -7.33 -15.75 -36.15
CA LYS A 111 -6.06 -15.72 -35.40
C LYS A 111 -6.25 -15.11 -34.02
N LEU A 112 -7.04 -14.04 -33.91
CA LEU A 112 -7.36 -13.39 -32.64
C LEU A 112 -8.10 -14.34 -31.70
N GLU A 113 -9.10 -15.07 -32.21
CA GLU A 113 -9.84 -16.09 -31.47
C GLU A 113 -8.91 -17.17 -30.91
N LYS A 114 -8.00 -17.69 -31.74
CA LYS A 114 -7.02 -18.71 -31.29
C LYS A 114 -6.16 -18.19 -30.14
N LEU A 115 -5.64 -16.96 -30.23
CA LEU A 115 -4.86 -16.33 -29.16
C LEU A 115 -5.69 -16.11 -27.88
N SER A 116 -6.96 -15.73 -28.02
CA SER A 116 -7.88 -15.59 -26.88
C SER A 116 -8.15 -16.93 -26.18
N VAL A 117 -8.26 -18.03 -26.92
CA VAL A 117 -8.38 -19.38 -26.35
C VAL A 117 -7.11 -19.79 -25.61
N GLU A 118 -5.93 -19.56 -26.19
CA GLU A 118 -4.64 -19.83 -25.53
C GLU A 118 -4.50 -19.03 -24.22
N LEU A 119 -4.87 -17.74 -24.24
CA LEU A 119 -4.90 -16.90 -23.04
C LEU A 119 -5.86 -17.46 -21.97
N MET A 120 -7.06 -17.89 -22.37
CA MET A 120 -8.04 -18.49 -21.45
C MET A 120 -7.48 -19.76 -20.78
N LEU A 121 -6.80 -20.62 -21.54
CA LEU A 121 -6.18 -21.85 -21.02
C LEU A 121 -5.08 -21.54 -20.00
N LEU A 122 -4.25 -20.53 -20.28
CA LEU A 122 -3.25 -20.05 -19.32
C LEU A 122 -3.90 -19.51 -18.05
N CYS A 123 -4.97 -18.74 -18.16
CA CYS A 123 -5.71 -18.22 -17.00
C CYS A 123 -6.27 -19.36 -16.14
N LYS A 124 -6.88 -20.38 -16.75
CA LYS A 124 -7.37 -21.57 -16.04
C LYS A 124 -6.26 -22.30 -15.30
N LYS A 125 -5.09 -22.45 -15.94
CA LYS A 125 -3.91 -23.07 -15.32
C LYS A 125 -3.41 -22.26 -14.12
N ILE A 126 -3.36 -20.94 -14.24
CA ILE A 126 -2.99 -20.05 -13.13
C ILE A 126 -3.99 -20.21 -11.98
N THR A 127 -5.29 -20.17 -12.24
CA THR A 127 -6.32 -20.35 -11.20
C THR A 127 -6.20 -21.70 -10.50
N ALA A 128 -5.96 -22.79 -11.25
CA ALA A 128 -5.76 -24.12 -10.67
C ALA A 128 -4.53 -24.16 -9.75
N LEU A 129 -3.40 -23.61 -10.20
CA LEU A 129 -2.17 -23.53 -9.39
C LEU A 129 -2.37 -22.68 -8.12
N THR A 130 -3.11 -21.57 -8.22
CA THR A 130 -3.45 -20.74 -7.06
C THR A 130 -4.32 -21.50 -6.05
N GLN A 131 -5.34 -22.24 -6.52
CA GLN A 131 -6.18 -23.06 -5.64
C GLN A 131 -5.40 -24.20 -4.99
N GLU A 132 -4.48 -24.85 -5.71
CA GLU A 132 -3.60 -25.86 -5.13
C GLU A 132 -2.68 -25.27 -4.05
N TYR A 133 -2.13 -24.09 -4.30
CA TYR A 133 -1.30 -23.38 -3.33
C TYR A 133 -2.09 -23.02 -2.07
N GLU A 134 -3.31 -22.49 -2.24
CA GLU A 134 -4.20 -22.14 -1.13
C GLU A 134 -4.53 -23.36 -0.26
N ARG A 135 -4.88 -24.49 -0.88
CA ARG A 135 -5.14 -25.74 -0.15
C ARG A 135 -3.92 -26.26 0.62
N LYS A 136 -2.72 -26.14 0.04
CA LYS A 136 -1.48 -26.69 0.64
C LYS A 136 -0.88 -25.80 1.74
N TRP A 137 -1.02 -24.48 1.64
CA TRP A 137 -0.24 -23.54 2.44
C TRP A 137 -1.04 -22.49 3.21
N LEU A 138 -2.30 -22.26 2.84
CA LEU A 138 -3.19 -21.29 3.51
C LEU A 138 -4.25 -21.94 4.42
N GLN A 139 -4.38 -23.27 4.41
CA GLN A 139 -5.19 -23.99 5.41
C GLN A 139 -4.45 -24.02 6.76
N ARG A 140 -4.74 -23.02 7.60
CA ARG A 140 -4.52 -23.04 9.06
C ARG A 140 -5.81 -22.64 9.76
#